data_AF-A0A6H9H9N1-F1
#
_entry.id   AF-A0A6H9H9N1-F1
#
_cell.length_a   1.000
_cell.length_b   1.000
_cell.length_c   1.000
_cell.angle_alpha   90.00
_cell.angle_beta   90.00
_cell.angle_gamma   90.00
#
_symmetry.space_group_name_H-M   'P 1'
#
loop_
_entity.id
_entity.type
_entity.pdbx_description
1 polymer ?
#
loop_
_entity_poly.entity_id
_entity_poly.type
_entity_poly.pdbx_seq_one_letter_code
_entity_poly.pdbx_strand_id
1 'polypeptide(L)'
;MVIEIPELFSAPEVREFRKALESADWTDGRVTAGYRAAQVKENEQLPLDHPLAKELAARVTARLMQTPLFIAAALPSRVLQPRFSRYDGRGHYGNHVDNAIFPIPGTGEHLRSDISSTLFLSDPDEYDGGELAIEDMFGTHTVKLPAGHLIVYPGSSLHRVAPVTRGTRFVSFFWTQSFVAAPERRRLLLELDGAIQSVATDHPEHGSVDTLTQVYHNLLRQWSAT
;
A
#
# COMPACT_ATOMS: atom_id res chain seq x y z
N MET A 1 7.10 7.07 7.95
CA MET A 1 7.20 7.62 6.59
C MET A 1 5.90 7.29 5.86
N VAL A 2 5.19 8.31 5.40
CA VAL A 2 3.98 8.19 4.58
C VAL A 2 4.32 8.77 3.21
N ILE A 3 4.14 8.00 2.14
CA ILE A 3 4.51 8.38 0.77
C ILE A 3 3.33 8.15 -0.15
N GLU A 4 3.09 9.12 -1.03
CA GLU A 4 2.24 8.96 -2.20
C GLU A 4 3.10 8.52 -3.40
N ILE A 5 2.60 7.54 -4.15
CA ILE A 5 3.10 7.09 -5.44
C ILE A 5 2.01 7.45 -6.45
N PRO A 6 2.18 8.57 -7.17
CA PRO A 6 1.17 9.05 -8.11
C PRO A 6 1.13 8.15 -9.34
N GLU A 7 -0.04 8.09 -9.99
CA GLU A 7 -0.22 7.46 -11.30
C GLU A 7 0.34 6.03 -11.41
N LEU A 8 0.30 5.22 -10.33
CA LEU A 8 0.70 3.81 -10.36
C LEU A 8 -0.05 3.06 -11.46
N PHE A 9 -1.33 3.39 -11.63
CA PHE A 9 -2.14 3.02 -12.77
C PHE A 9 -2.70 4.27 -13.46
N SER A 10 -2.73 4.25 -14.78
CA SER A 10 -3.33 5.30 -15.59
C SER A 10 -4.86 5.26 -15.50
N ALA A 11 -5.52 6.38 -15.80
CA ALA A 11 -6.99 6.46 -15.78
C ALA A 11 -7.70 5.38 -16.64
N PRO A 12 -7.24 5.02 -17.86
CA PRO A 12 -7.80 3.89 -18.60
C PRO A 12 -7.68 2.55 -17.87
N GLU A 13 -6.52 2.26 -17.29
CA GLU A 13 -6.30 1.02 -16.53
C GLU A 13 -7.21 0.97 -15.31
N VAL A 14 -7.33 2.08 -14.57
CA VAL A 14 -8.24 2.16 -13.42
C VAL A 14 -9.69 1.92 -13.83
N ARG A 15 -10.14 2.45 -14.98
CA ARG A 15 -11.48 2.16 -15.49
C ARG A 15 -11.71 0.67 -15.79
N GLU A 16 -10.70 -0.06 -16.25
CA GLU A 16 -10.80 -1.52 -16.42
C GLU A 16 -10.95 -2.24 -15.08
N PHE A 17 -10.15 -1.87 -14.08
CA PHE A 17 -10.31 -2.38 -12.72
C PHE A 17 -11.73 -2.11 -12.22
N ARG A 18 -12.20 -0.87 -12.38
CA ARG A 18 -13.52 -0.45 -11.89
C ARG A 18 -14.66 -1.20 -12.53
N LYS A 19 -14.66 -1.33 -13.85
CA LYS A 19 -15.68 -2.09 -14.58
C LYS A 19 -15.80 -3.52 -14.07
N ALA A 20 -14.67 -4.19 -13.81
CA ALA A 20 -14.69 -5.55 -13.29
C ALA A 20 -15.18 -5.63 -11.83
N LEU A 21 -14.75 -4.69 -11.00
CA LEU A 21 -15.11 -4.61 -9.58
C LEU A 21 -16.60 -4.27 -9.35
N GLU A 22 -17.19 -3.44 -10.20
CA GLU A 22 -18.62 -3.08 -10.13
C GLU A 22 -19.54 -4.27 -10.35
N SER A 23 -19.14 -5.24 -11.18
CA SER A 23 -19.91 -6.46 -11.47
C SER A 23 -19.58 -7.65 -10.57
N ALA A 24 -18.68 -7.48 -9.61
CA ALA A 24 -18.16 -8.60 -8.81
C ALA A 24 -19.10 -8.98 -7.65
N ASP A 25 -18.99 -10.24 -7.21
CA ASP A 25 -19.72 -10.73 -6.04
C ASP A 25 -18.95 -10.38 -4.76
N TRP A 26 -19.46 -9.38 -4.04
CA TRP A 26 -18.88 -8.88 -2.81
C TRP A 26 -19.39 -9.65 -1.59
N THR A 27 -18.54 -9.80 -0.58
CA THR A 27 -18.89 -10.47 0.69
C THR A 27 -18.55 -9.57 1.88
N ASP A 28 -19.16 -9.85 3.04
CA ASP A 28 -18.93 -9.08 4.27
C ASP A 28 -17.43 -9.07 4.64
N GLY A 29 -16.84 -7.87 4.69
CA GLY A 29 -15.43 -7.69 4.92
C GLY A 29 -14.99 -7.97 6.36
N ARG A 30 -15.89 -8.14 7.33
CA ARG A 30 -15.54 -8.51 8.71
C ARG A 30 -14.85 -9.86 8.79
N VAL A 31 -15.12 -10.77 7.85
CA VAL A 31 -14.54 -12.13 7.77
C VAL A 31 -13.01 -12.10 7.62
N THR A 32 -12.45 -11.02 7.08
CA THR A 32 -11.01 -10.90 6.81
C THR A 32 -10.23 -10.09 7.85
N ALA A 33 -10.92 -9.52 8.84
CA ALA A 33 -10.33 -8.65 9.86
C ALA A 33 -9.89 -9.45 11.10
N GLY A 34 -8.87 -8.95 11.81
CA GLY A 34 -8.50 -9.48 13.12
C GLY A 34 -9.65 -9.28 14.13
N TYR A 35 -9.66 -10.06 15.21
CA TYR A 35 -10.76 -10.11 16.19
C TYR A 35 -11.28 -8.74 16.65
N ARG A 36 -10.38 -7.82 17.02
CA ARG A 36 -10.77 -6.45 17.44
C ARG A 36 -11.21 -5.58 16.26
N ALA A 37 -10.51 -5.69 15.14
CA ALA A 37 -10.75 -4.82 13.99
C ALA A 37 -12.07 -5.16 13.28
N ALA A 38 -12.50 -6.43 13.32
CA ALA A 38 -13.81 -6.86 12.81
C ALA A 38 -15.00 -6.19 13.52
N GLN A 39 -14.84 -5.73 14.77
CA GLN A 39 -15.91 -5.06 15.53
C GLN A 39 -16.19 -3.62 15.07
N VAL A 40 -15.23 -3.02 14.38
CA VAL A 40 -15.29 -1.62 13.92
C VAL A 40 -15.25 -1.53 12.39
N LYS A 41 -15.52 -2.63 11.70
CA LYS A 41 -15.42 -2.72 10.24
C LYS A 41 -16.79 -2.96 9.64
N GLU A 42 -17.18 -2.07 8.74
CA GLU A 42 -18.40 -2.19 7.94
C GLU A 42 -18.03 -1.87 6.49
N ASN A 43 -17.66 -2.90 5.75
CA ASN A 43 -17.36 -2.81 4.32
C ASN A 43 -17.57 -4.16 3.67
N GLU A 44 -17.36 -4.21 2.37
CA GLU A 44 -17.36 -5.47 1.64
C GLU A 44 -16.03 -5.72 0.96
N GLN A 45 -15.67 -6.99 0.80
CA GLN A 45 -14.43 -7.43 0.17
C GLN A 45 -14.68 -8.56 -0.82
N LEU A 46 -13.84 -8.60 -1.85
CA LEU A 46 -13.78 -9.79 -2.69
C LEU A 46 -13.14 -10.94 -1.90
N PRO A 47 -13.72 -12.16 -1.94
CA PRO A 47 -13.09 -13.34 -1.38
C PRO A 47 -11.68 -13.53 -1.95
N LEU A 48 -10.74 -13.97 -1.09
CA LEU A 48 -9.33 -14.14 -1.49
C LEU A 48 -9.15 -15.16 -2.62
N ASP A 49 -9.99 -16.18 -2.65
CA ASP A 49 -9.99 -17.25 -3.63
C ASP A 49 -10.74 -16.90 -4.93
N HIS A 50 -11.47 -15.78 -4.95
CA HIS A 50 -12.23 -15.29 -6.10
C HIS A 50 -11.31 -15.11 -7.32
N PRO A 51 -11.65 -15.66 -8.51
CA PRO A 51 -10.81 -15.57 -9.71
C PRO A 51 -10.41 -14.13 -10.07
N LEU A 52 -11.38 -13.20 -10.07
CA LEU A 52 -11.12 -11.77 -10.30
C LEU A 52 -10.15 -11.16 -9.28
N ALA A 53 -10.27 -11.51 -7.99
CA ALA A 53 -9.38 -10.98 -6.96
C ALA A 53 -7.94 -11.42 -7.21
N LYS A 54 -7.72 -12.68 -7.61
CA LYS A 54 -6.39 -13.20 -7.97
C LYS A 54 -5.83 -12.52 -9.22
N GLU A 55 -6.64 -12.34 -10.25
CA GLU A 55 -6.24 -11.67 -11.49
C GLU A 55 -5.80 -10.22 -11.23
N LEU A 56 -6.66 -9.42 -10.58
CA LEU A 56 -6.36 -8.02 -10.29
C LEU A 56 -5.18 -7.89 -9.31
N ALA A 57 -5.06 -8.80 -8.33
CA ALA A 57 -3.93 -8.84 -7.42
C ALA A 57 -2.60 -9.10 -8.14
N ALA A 58 -2.59 -9.99 -9.13
CA ALA A 58 -1.41 -10.26 -9.95
C ALA A 58 -1.01 -9.02 -10.77
N ARG A 59 -1.99 -8.31 -11.36
CA ARG A 59 -1.75 -7.04 -12.09
C ARG A 59 -1.13 -5.98 -11.18
N VAL A 60 -1.69 -5.77 -9.98
CA VAL A 60 -1.15 -4.83 -8.98
C VAL A 60 0.26 -5.22 -8.59
N THR A 61 0.49 -6.48 -8.22
CA THR A 61 1.81 -6.97 -7.80
C THR A 61 2.86 -6.79 -8.90
N ALA A 62 2.53 -7.10 -10.15
CA ALA A 62 3.43 -6.92 -11.28
C ALA A 62 3.80 -5.44 -11.50
N ARG A 63 2.82 -4.52 -11.44
CA ARG A 63 3.06 -3.07 -11.57
C ARG A 63 3.95 -2.54 -10.45
N LEU A 64 3.75 -2.98 -9.20
CA LEU A 64 4.58 -2.59 -8.07
C LEU A 64 6.05 -2.96 -8.27
N MET A 65 6.33 -4.17 -8.78
CA MET A 65 7.71 -4.64 -9.04
C MET A 65 8.39 -3.93 -10.22
N GLN A 66 7.66 -3.09 -10.95
CA GLN A 66 8.18 -2.26 -12.05
C GLN A 66 8.18 -0.77 -11.70
N THR A 67 7.82 -0.40 -10.48
CA THR A 67 7.68 1.00 -10.06
C THR A 67 8.88 1.41 -9.20
N PRO A 68 9.85 2.19 -9.73
CA PRO A 68 11.09 2.51 -9.02
C PRO A 68 10.86 3.14 -7.65
N LEU A 69 9.92 4.10 -7.55
CA LEU A 69 9.61 4.75 -6.27
C LEU A 69 9.05 3.77 -5.23
N PHE A 70 8.23 2.79 -5.64
CA PHE A 70 7.75 1.75 -4.73
C PHE A 70 8.92 0.87 -4.25
N ILE A 71 9.78 0.44 -5.18
CA ILE A 71 10.94 -0.41 -4.86
C ILE A 71 11.87 0.31 -3.88
N ALA A 72 12.21 1.57 -4.14
CA ALA A 72 13.08 2.38 -3.28
C ALA A 72 12.45 2.65 -1.90
N ALA A 73 11.15 2.98 -1.85
CA ALA A 73 10.46 3.31 -0.60
C ALA A 73 10.17 2.08 0.27
N ALA A 74 9.79 0.96 -0.35
CA ALA A 74 9.33 -0.23 0.36
C ALA A 74 10.42 -1.30 0.54
N LEU A 75 11.41 -1.38 -0.35
CA LEU A 75 12.43 -2.43 -0.41
C LEU A 75 11.78 -3.83 -0.23
N PRO A 76 10.83 -4.21 -1.11
CA PRO A 76 9.94 -5.33 -0.87
C PRO A 76 10.67 -6.67 -0.90
N SER A 77 10.60 -7.41 0.20
CA SER A 77 11.00 -8.84 0.25
C SER A 77 9.83 -9.73 -0.16
N ARG A 78 8.63 -9.44 0.36
CA ARG A 78 7.38 -10.13 0.01
C ARG A 78 6.22 -9.16 0.06
N VAL A 79 5.30 -9.29 -0.88
CA VAL A 79 4.03 -8.55 -0.90
C VAL A 79 2.90 -9.56 -0.67
N LEU A 80 2.09 -9.33 0.38
CA LEU A 80 0.89 -10.14 0.58
C LEU A 80 -0.10 -9.83 -0.55
N GLN A 81 -0.76 -10.87 -1.07
CA GLN A 81 -1.71 -10.73 -2.17
C GLN A 81 -2.63 -9.50 -1.99
N PRO A 82 -2.63 -8.56 -2.95
CA PRO A 82 -3.56 -7.44 -2.94
C PRO A 82 -5.01 -7.86 -2.80
N ARG A 83 -5.69 -7.21 -1.87
CA ARG A 83 -7.10 -7.42 -1.57
C ARG A 83 -7.89 -6.23 -2.08
N PHE A 84 -9.20 -6.40 -2.26
CA PHE A 84 -10.08 -5.36 -2.78
C PHE A 84 -11.22 -5.13 -1.79
N SER A 85 -11.55 -3.86 -1.55
CA SER A 85 -12.68 -3.46 -0.72
C SER A 85 -13.54 -2.44 -1.43
N ARG A 86 -14.84 -2.47 -1.15
CA ARG A 86 -15.75 -1.37 -1.43
C ARG A 86 -16.38 -0.86 -0.15
N TYR A 87 -16.58 0.45 -0.09
CA TYR A 87 -17.27 1.16 0.98
C TYR A 87 -18.37 2.02 0.34
N ASP A 88 -19.61 1.78 0.71
CA ASP A 88 -20.79 2.57 0.37
C ASP A 88 -21.78 2.52 1.53
N GLY A 89 -22.90 3.25 1.45
CA GLY A 89 -23.99 3.09 2.42
C GLY A 89 -23.63 3.39 3.89
N ARG A 90 -22.64 4.27 4.15
CA ARG A 90 -21.99 4.55 5.46
C ARG A 90 -20.96 3.51 5.91
N GLY A 91 -20.55 2.63 5.02
CA GLY A 91 -19.43 1.72 5.23
C GLY A 91 -18.16 2.48 5.65
N HIS A 92 -17.47 1.94 6.64
CA HIS A 92 -16.32 2.53 7.32
C HIS A 92 -15.40 1.45 7.89
N TYR A 93 -14.25 1.88 8.40
CA TYR A 93 -13.39 1.03 9.20
C TYR A 93 -12.79 1.87 10.32
N GLY A 94 -13.27 1.69 11.55
CA GLY A 94 -12.84 2.47 12.71
C GLY A 94 -11.37 2.25 13.08
N ASN A 95 -10.92 2.95 14.12
CA ASN A 95 -9.54 2.95 14.57
C ASN A 95 -9.01 1.53 14.83
N HIS A 96 -7.95 1.16 14.12
CA HIS A 96 -7.28 -0.11 14.29
C HIS A 96 -5.80 -0.03 13.89
N VAL A 97 -5.05 -1.03 14.33
CA VAL A 97 -3.70 -1.32 13.84
C VAL A 97 -3.78 -2.69 13.18
N ASP A 98 -3.08 -2.85 12.06
CA ASP A 98 -3.01 -4.14 11.38
C ASP A 98 -2.29 -5.18 12.24
N ASN A 99 -2.59 -6.46 12.02
CA ASN A 99 -1.82 -7.52 12.64
C ASN A 99 -0.36 -7.43 12.20
N ALA A 100 0.59 -7.53 13.13
CA ALA A 100 2.02 -7.49 12.81
C ALA A 100 2.49 -8.68 11.95
N ILE A 101 1.77 -9.81 12.03
CA ILE A 101 2.09 -11.06 11.34
C ILE A 101 0.84 -11.58 10.64
N PHE A 102 0.93 -11.81 9.33
CA PHE A 102 -0.13 -12.38 8.51
C PHE A 102 0.26 -13.78 8.01
N PRO A 103 -0.64 -14.77 8.09
CA PRO A 103 -0.41 -16.03 7.38
C PRO A 103 -0.46 -15.78 5.87
N ILE A 104 0.45 -16.42 5.14
CA ILE A 104 0.43 -16.43 3.68
C ILE A 104 -0.44 -17.62 3.23
N PRO A 105 -1.57 -17.37 2.55
CA PRO A 105 -2.48 -18.45 2.14
C PRO A 105 -1.78 -19.51 1.29
N GLY A 106 -1.99 -20.78 1.64
CA GLY A 106 -1.51 -21.92 0.84
C GLY A 106 -0.03 -22.28 1.00
N THR A 107 0.76 -21.55 1.79
CA THR A 107 2.21 -21.83 1.94
C THR A 107 2.62 -22.31 3.33
N GLY A 108 1.78 -22.09 4.36
CA GLY A 108 2.14 -22.35 5.76
C GLY A 108 3.14 -21.34 6.35
N GLU A 109 3.56 -20.36 5.55
CA GLU A 109 4.48 -19.31 5.96
C GLU A 109 3.74 -18.09 6.50
N HIS A 110 4.50 -17.17 7.10
CA HIS A 110 3.98 -15.90 7.61
C HIS A 110 4.75 -14.72 7.01
N LEU A 111 4.07 -13.58 6.97
CA LEU A 111 4.59 -12.30 6.50
C LEU A 111 4.54 -11.27 7.63
N ARG A 112 5.64 -10.55 7.87
CA ARG A 112 5.68 -9.40 8.78
C ARG A 112 5.19 -8.15 8.06
N SER A 113 4.14 -7.50 8.56
CA SER A 113 3.52 -6.31 7.94
C SER A 113 4.27 -5.03 8.26
N ASP A 114 5.45 -4.84 7.65
CA ASP A 114 6.25 -3.63 7.86
C ASP A 114 5.56 -2.38 7.32
N ILE A 115 4.86 -2.53 6.19
CA ILE A 115 4.28 -1.44 5.41
C ILE A 115 2.86 -1.83 5.01
N SER A 116 1.92 -0.93 5.26
CA SER A 116 0.55 -0.99 4.73
C SER A 116 0.45 -0.11 3.50
N SER A 117 -0.37 -0.53 2.54
CA SER A 117 -0.53 0.12 1.25
C SER A 117 -1.99 0.23 0.86
N THR A 118 -2.39 1.34 0.24
CA THR A 118 -3.74 1.51 -0.31
C THR A 118 -3.67 2.15 -1.70
N LEU A 119 -4.06 1.37 -2.71
CA LEU A 119 -4.28 1.83 -4.08
C LEU A 119 -5.72 2.32 -4.21
N PHE A 120 -5.88 3.59 -4.57
CA PHE A 120 -7.18 4.21 -4.79
C PHE A 120 -7.72 3.81 -6.16
N LEU A 121 -8.97 3.38 -6.23
CA LEU A 121 -9.63 2.98 -7.48
C LEU A 121 -10.90 3.79 -7.77
N SER A 122 -11.26 4.73 -6.89
CA SER A 122 -12.32 5.71 -7.11
C SER A 122 -11.73 7.11 -7.01
N ASP A 123 -12.17 8.02 -7.87
CA ASP A 123 -11.74 9.41 -7.79
C ASP A 123 -12.34 10.09 -6.54
N PRO A 124 -11.65 11.07 -5.92
CA PRO A 124 -12.08 11.71 -4.69
C PRO A 124 -13.45 12.39 -4.74
N ASP A 125 -13.92 12.81 -5.92
CA ASP A 125 -15.20 13.46 -6.15
C ASP A 125 -16.36 12.47 -6.39
N GLU A 126 -16.06 11.18 -6.65
CA GLU A 126 -17.08 10.14 -6.83
C GLU A 126 -17.82 9.78 -5.55
N TYR A 127 -17.24 10.06 -4.37
CA TYR A 127 -17.79 9.69 -3.06
C TYR A 127 -17.57 10.75 -1.99
N ASP A 128 -18.44 10.84 -0.99
CA ASP A 128 -18.30 11.77 0.15
C ASP A 128 -17.87 11.01 1.41
N GLY A 129 -16.91 11.56 2.15
CA GLY A 129 -16.23 10.86 3.24
C GLY A 129 -15.20 9.85 2.71
N GLY A 130 -15.02 8.72 3.41
CA GLY A 130 -14.11 7.65 2.97
C GLY A 130 -12.62 8.00 3.06
N GLU A 131 -12.26 9.09 3.74
CA GLU A 131 -10.87 9.47 3.91
C GLU A 131 -10.13 8.45 4.78
N LEU A 132 -8.89 8.13 4.37
CA LEU A 132 -7.98 7.34 5.17
C LEU A 132 -7.26 8.27 6.14
N ALA A 133 -7.52 8.12 7.43
CA ALA A 133 -6.82 8.83 8.50
C ALA A 133 -5.72 7.92 9.08
N ILE A 134 -4.49 8.39 9.07
CA ILE A 134 -3.29 7.71 9.57
C ILE A 134 -2.72 8.55 10.71
N GLU A 135 -2.58 7.97 11.90
CA GLU A 135 -2.06 8.66 13.08
C GLU A 135 -0.58 8.35 13.28
N ASP A 136 0.18 9.39 13.63
CA ASP A 136 1.56 9.30 14.12
C ASP A 136 1.72 10.04 15.46
N MET A 137 2.96 10.18 15.92
CA MET A 137 3.26 10.83 17.21
C MET A 137 2.93 12.34 17.24
N PHE A 138 2.74 12.97 16.09
CA PHE A 138 2.54 14.41 15.94
C PHE A 138 1.12 14.79 15.48
N GLY A 139 0.31 13.83 15.02
CA GLY A 139 -1.10 14.06 14.73
C GLY A 139 -1.71 13.04 13.78
N THR A 140 -2.78 13.47 13.11
CA THR A 140 -3.52 12.67 12.12
C THR A 140 -3.32 13.24 10.73
N HIS A 141 -2.90 12.39 9.79
CA HIS A 141 -2.83 12.68 8.38
C HIS A 141 -4.05 12.10 7.69
N THR A 142 -4.82 12.92 6.99
CA THR A 142 -6.03 12.48 6.28
C THR A 142 -5.80 12.50 4.78
N VAL A 143 -6.11 11.39 4.11
CA VAL A 143 -5.74 11.15 2.72
C VAL A 143 -6.91 10.64 1.89
N LYS A 144 -7.09 11.25 0.72
CA LYS A 144 -8.05 10.86 -0.32
C LYS A 144 -7.43 11.19 -1.69
N LEU A 145 -6.79 10.21 -2.33
CA LEU A 145 -5.98 10.44 -3.54
C LEU A 145 -6.78 10.18 -4.83
N PRO A 146 -6.36 10.74 -5.97
CA PRO A 146 -6.88 10.39 -7.29
C PRO A 146 -6.84 8.90 -7.57
N ALA A 147 -7.77 8.42 -8.40
CA ALA A 147 -7.80 7.01 -8.75
C ALA A 147 -6.52 6.62 -9.52
N GLY A 148 -5.96 5.46 -9.19
CA GLY A 148 -4.67 4.99 -9.72
C GLY A 148 -3.46 5.40 -8.88
N HIS A 149 -3.63 6.27 -7.88
CA HIS A 149 -2.57 6.63 -6.95
C HIS A 149 -2.49 5.63 -5.79
N LEU A 150 -1.28 5.42 -5.27
CA LEU A 150 -1.00 4.53 -4.15
C LEU A 150 -0.46 5.33 -2.97
N ILE A 151 -0.96 5.07 -1.77
CA ILE A 151 -0.29 5.51 -0.53
C ILE A 151 0.39 4.33 0.16
N VAL A 152 1.59 4.57 0.67
CA VAL A 152 2.38 3.64 1.49
C VAL A 152 2.67 4.26 2.84
N TYR A 153 2.43 3.52 3.93
CA TYR A 153 2.56 4.00 5.31
C TYR A 153 2.98 2.85 6.25
N PRO A 154 3.49 3.15 7.45
CA PRO A 154 3.95 2.11 8.38
C PRO A 154 2.79 1.21 8.80
N GLY A 155 2.96 -0.12 8.75
CA GLY A 155 1.91 -1.07 9.17
C GLY A 155 1.56 -0.99 10.66
N SER A 156 2.43 -0.35 11.46
CA SER A 156 2.22 -0.07 12.88
C SER A 156 1.32 1.12 13.17
N SER A 157 0.91 1.89 12.15
CA SER A 157 0.16 3.13 12.36
C SER A 157 -1.28 2.85 12.77
N LEU A 158 -1.78 3.56 13.78
CA LEU A 158 -3.21 3.58 14.07
C LEU A 158 -3.91 4.30 12.92
N HIS A 159 -4.92 3.67 12.33
CA HIS A 159 -5.59 4.26 11.19
C HIS A 159 -7.07 3.89 11.13
N ARG A 160 -7.84 4.66 10.36
CA ARG A 160 -9.27 4.45 10.11
C ARG A 160 -9.66 4.93 8.71
N VAL A 161 -10.77 4.41 8.20
CA VAL A 161 -11.48 4.91 7.02
C VAL A 161 -12.78 5.55 7.50
N ALA A 162 -12.95 6.85 7.22
CA ALA A 162 -14.17 7.57 7.56
C ALA A 162 -15.39 7.00 6.80
N PRO A 163 -16.63 7.14 7.31
CA PRO A 163 -17.82 6.64 6.63
C PRO A 163 -17.99 7.22 5.24
N VAL A 164 -18.28 6.37 4.25
CA VAL A 164 -18.67 6.80 2.90
C VAL A 164 -20.17 7.09 2.89
N THR A 165 -20.53 8.36 2.81
CA THR A 165 -21.94 8.81 2.95
C THR A 165 -22.68 8.97 1.63
N ARG A 166 -21.94 9.11 0.51
CA ARG A 166 -22.44 9.16 -0.87
C ARG A 166 -21.44 8.45 -1.77
N GLY A 167 -21.94 7.78 -2.81
CA GLY A 167 -21.11 7.09 -3.81
C GLY A 167 -20.47 5.82 -3.25
N THR A 168 -19.49 5.29 -3.98
CA THR A 168 -18.78 4.07 -3.61
C THR A 168 -17.27 4.26 -3.75
N ARG A 169 -16.55 3.98 -2.67
CA ARG A 169 -15.10 3.98 -2.63
C ARG A 169 -14.57 2.57 -2.85
N PHE A 170 -13.96 2.33 -4.01
CA PHE A 170 -13.21 1.11 -4.29
C PHE A 170 -11.73 1.34 -4.02
N VAL A 171 -11.10 0.36 -3.39
CA VAL A 171 -9.66 0.36 -3.14
C VAL A 171 -9.07 -1.03 -3.25
N SER A 172 -7.79 -1.09 -3.58
CA SER A 172 -6.97 -2.25 -3.24
C SER A 172 -6.08 -1.94 -2.05
N PHE A 173 -5.93 -2.89 -1.13
CA PHE A 173 -5.10 -2.76 0.06
C PHE A 173 -4.26 -4.02 0.27
N PHE A 174 -3.04 -3.84 0.79
CA PHE A 174 -2.08 -4.92 1.00
C PHE A 174 -0.97 -4.54 1.97
N TRP A 175 -0.19 -5.55 2.34
CA TRP A 175 0.95 -5.43 3.23
C TRP A 175 2.22 -5.89 2.54
N THR A 176 3.31 -5.22 2.85
CA THR A 176 4.65 -5.55 2.34
C THR A 176 5.56 -5.84 3.53
N GLN A 177 6.24 -6.98 3.47
CA GLN A 177 7.43 -7.23 4.27
C GLN A 177 8.61 -6.66 3.53
N SER A 178 9.35 -5.78 4.19
CA SER A 178 10.55 -5.18 3.64
C SER A 178 11.76 -6.05 3.97
N PHE A 179 12.78 -6.01 3.10
CA PHE A 179 14.12 -6.47 3.48
C PHE A 179 14.63 -5.71 4.71
N VAL A 180 14.28 -4.43 4.86
CA VAL A 180 14.73 -3.58 5.98
C VAL A 180 13.56 -3.32 6.92
N ALA A 181 13.54 -3.99 8.08
CA ALA A 181 12.42 -3.94 9.03
C ALA A 181 12.20 -2.55 9.65
N ALA A 182 13.27 -1.84 9.99
CA ALA A 182 13.19 -0.55 10.69
C ALA A 182 12.79 0.59 9.73
N PRO A 183 11.67 1.30 9.97
CA PRO A 183 11.19 2.36 9.06
C PRO A 183 12.17 3.52 8.92
N GLU A 184 12.97 3.81 9.94
CA GLU A 184 13.99 4.86 9.98
C GLU A 184 15.14 4.53 9.03
N ARG A 185 15.57 3.26 9.02
CA ARG A 185 16.61 2.77 8.10
C ARG A 185 16.12 2.76 6.66
N ARG A 186 14.86 2.38 6.41
CA ARG A 186 14.23 2.49 5.09
C ARG A 186 14.19 3.93 4.60
N ARG A 187 13.78 4.87 5.46
CA ARG A 187 13.76 6.29 5.14
C ARG A 187 15.16 6.80 4.76
N LEU A 188 16.19 6.46 5.53
CA LEU A 188 17.57 6.87 5.23
C LEU A 188 18.05 6.31 3.88
N LEU A 189 17.71 5.06 3.55
CA LEU A 189 18.03 4.47 2.25
C LEU A 189 17.31 5.20 1.11
N LEU A 190 16.02 5.51 1.27
CA LEU A 190 15.25 6.25 0.27
C LEU A 190 15.82 7.67 0.03
N GLU A 191 16.14 8.39 1.11
CA GLU A 191 16.74 9.73 1.03
C GLU A 191 18.11 9.70 0.33
N LEU A 192 18.93 8.67 0.63
CA LEU A 192 20.23 8.48 -0.02
C LEU A 192 20.08 8.13 -1.50
N ASP A 193 19.15 7.24 -1.86
CA ASP A 193 18.86 6.89 -3.26
C ASP A 193 18.44 8.13 -4.07
N GLY A 194 17.52 8.94 -3.53
CA GLY A 194 17.10 10.20 -4.16
C GLY A 194 18.26 11.19 -4.34
N ALA A 195 19.12 11.33 -3.34
CA ALA A 195 20.31 12.18 -3.44
C ALA A 195 21.30 11.69 -4.51
N ILE A 196 21.51 10.37 -4.62
CA ILE A 196 22.34 9.77 -5.67
C ILE A 196 21.76 10.08 -7.05
N GLN A 197 20.46 9.87 -7.24
CA GLN A 197 19.78 10.15 -8.52
C GLN A 197 19.87 11.62 -8.93
N SER A 198 19.72 12.55 -7.97
CA SER A 198 19.89 13.99 -8.22
C SER A 198 21.30 14.30 -8.71
N VAL A 199 22.33 13.82 -8.00
CA VAL A 199 23.74 14.05 -8.39
C VAL A 199 24.06 13.42 -9.74
N ALA A 200 23.57 12.21 -10.01
CA ALA A 200 23.77 11.53 -11.28
C ALA A 200 23.09 12.26 -12.46
N THR A 201 21.97 12.94 -12.20
CA THR A 201 21.26 13.74 -13.21
C THR A 201 22.01 15.05 -13.50
N ASP A 202 22.46 15.76 -12.46
CA ASP A 202 23.13 17.05 -12.59
C ASP A 202 24.59 16.93 -13.07
N HIS A 203 25.27 15.87 -12.64
CA HIS A 203 26.70 15.64 -12.86
C HIS A 203 27.01 14.16 -13.18
N PRO A 204 26.60 13.66 -14.36
CA PRO A 204 26.65 12.23 -14.69
C PRO A 204 28.05 11.60 -14.68
N GLU A 205 29.11 12.38 -14.93
CA GLU A 205 30.49 11.89 -14.93
C GLU A 205 31.22 12.08 -13.59
N HIS A 206 30.54 12.58 -12.55
CA HIS A 206 31.18 12.82 -11.27
C HIS A 206 31.39 11.51 -10.51
N GLY A 207 32.65 11.12 -10.31
CA GLY A 207 33.02 9.82 -9.69
C GLY A 207 32.49 9.57 -8.27
N SER A 208 31.90 10.57 -7.60
CA SER A 208 31.19 10.36 -6.34
C SER A 208 29.90 9.54 -6.50
N VAL A 209 29.26 9.53 -7.68
CA VAL A 209 28.04 8.75 -7.92
C VAL A 209 28.28 7.27 -7.66
N ASP A 210 29.39 6.72 -8.17
CA ASP A 210 29.78 5.32 -7.94
C ASP A 210 30.06 5.05 -6.46
N THR A 211 30.73 5.98 -5.79
CA THR A 211 31.06 5.85 -4.36
C THR A 211 29.79 5.87 -3.50
N LEU A 212 28.86 6.79 -3.76
CA LEU A 212 27.59 6.88 -3.04
C LEU A 212 26.70 5.66 -3.32
N THR A 213 26.66 5.19 -4.56
CA THR A 213 25.97 3.94 -4.94
C THR A 213 26.55 2.73 -4.20
N GLN A 214 27.87 2.65 -4.08
CA GLN A 214 28.53 1.62 -3.28
C GLN A 214 28.12 1.70 -1.80
N VAL A 215 28.08 2.89 -1.21
CA VAL A 215 27.62 3.10 0.17
C VAL A 215 26.17 2.65 0.35
N TYR A 216 25.26 3.05 -0.55
CA TYR A 216 23.86 2.63 -0.53
C TYR A 216 23.74 1.09 -0.50
N HIS A 217 24.41 0.39 -1.43
CA HIS A 217 24.34 -1.07 -1.47
C HIS A 217 25.00 -1.75 -0.26
N ASN A 218 26.06 -1.15 0.31
CA ASN A 218 26.67 -1.65 1.55
C ASN A 218 25.72 -1.52 2.75
N LEU A 219 25.00 -0.39 2.87
CA LEU A 219 23.99 -0.19 3.92
C LEU A 219 22.81 -1.15 3.74
N LEU A 220 22.32 -1.30 2.51
CA LEU A 220 21.24 -2.25 2.21
C LEU A 220 21.65 -3.67 2.59
N ARG A 221 22.87 -4.12 2.25
CA ARG A 221 23.38 -5.43 2.66
C ARG A 221 23.48 -5.60 4.18
N GLN A 222 23.85 -4.56 4.91
CA GLN A 222 23.95 -4.61 6.37
C GLN A 222 22.59 -4.63 7.08
N TRP A 223 21.57 -4.00 6.50
CA TRP A 223 20.27 -3.82 7.15
C TRP A 223 19.19 -4.78 6.66
N SER A 224 19.46 -5.51 5.58
CA SER A 224 18.50 -6.47 5.01
C SER A 224 18.43 -7.77 5.82
N ALA A 225 17.22 -8.32 5.93
CA ALA A 225 16.94 -9.69 6.34
C ALA A 225 16.28 -10.45 5.18
N THR A 226 16.86 -11.59 4.79
CA THR A 226 16.44 -12.42 3.65
C THR A 226 15.94 -13.79 4.09
#